data_AF-A0A8H7KU44-F1
#
_entry.id   AF-A0A8H7KU44-F1
#
_cell.length_a   1.000
_cell.length_b   1.000
_cell.length_c   1.000
_cell.angle_alpha   90.00
_cell.angle_beta   90.00
_cell.angle_gamma   90.00
#
_symmetry.space_group_name_H-M   'P 1'
#
loop_
_entity.id
_entity.type
_entity.pdbx_description
1 polymer ?
#
loop_
_entity_poly.entity_id
_entity_poly.type
_entity_poly.pdbx_seq_one_letter_code
_entity_poly.pdbx_strand_id
1 'polypeptide(L)'
;MIDVPTGMLPGPSTTVREIIQFVFPSASRSSLGRDPSSFFVQTEPTCVDQEMIAAMETPSSTLLDALVSALPAALKSGAKAVRLLHLARARKETLPMWVVPFWKGLQSARTTQALWTKAETFLLADNSSALWKERAGRPAAAIIMRQTLDLLYDVKVEGKIVGFPDEESTWRLAAFASRDWLATPHIDMHLDLLKRDLARAGKHNVVIRSSYIYKTIWDAYQNKDNYQTSESYQTVRRLGVRLALHKLDLASMANIDEDHWVAFVVSPSAMIIVYGDSFPYPVNEDFRAVITWWTEVHFTGTFQWRTMEVTNQVDTFSCGILGGNGLGHYLLGSKYPLVAGGRRPAEIERVQVLRRILLHHRNSLSSSDTSSKTPDVPRDPLDEAETDRLEQAITNVLLLSKESRPLTRRMLSNLPRFDLETLALLRLYGPRQYAVCEEDDRVLEILTDEKSSESDLLAALRLAHSMFNVSAGEEHRKVLARAASINQASAAYTHDSCISSQSHQHFVRSVRPSICASAYVQAMDPLQMPIAPETLAPGNFERVVMTVAGNPRQTNKVKIVDNSLDKLAATLEGMNMNHWEERIASVEMVLEKGQVLSRDICEDRV
;
A
#
# COMPACT_ATOMS: atom_id res chain seq x y z
N MET A 1 0.72 -4.98 -39.07
CA MET A 1 2.01 -5.36 -38.47
C MET A 1 2.45 -6.64 -39.17
N ILE A 2 3.75 -6.88 -39.35
CA ILE A 2 4.19 -8.17 -39.92
C ILE A 2 4.35 -9.12 -38.74
N ASP A 3 3.51 -10.15 -38.69
CA ASP A 3 3.50 -11.09 -37.56
C ASP A 3 4.62 -12.13 -37.70
N VAL A 4 5.32 -12.38 -36.59
CA VAL A 4 6.33 -13.44 -36.48
C VAL A 4 5.61 -14.76 -36.23
N PRO A 5 5.99 -15.88 -36.88
CA PRO A 5 5.38 -17.18 -36.61
C PRO A 5 5.43 -17.55 -35.12
N THR A 6 4.32 -18.10 -34.62
CA THR A 6 4.18 -18.48 -33.21
C THR A 6 5.21 -19.53 -32.81
N GLY A 7 5.81 -19.37 -31.62
CA GLY A 7 6.78 -20.32 -31.07
C GLY A 7 8.24 -20.10 -31.50
N MET A 8 8.50 -19.19 -32.45
CA MET A 8 9.89 -18.85 -32.83
C MET A 8 10.60 -17.96 -31.80
N LEU A 9 9.84 -17.19 -31.02
CA LEU A 9 10.35 -16.33 -29.96
C LEU A 9 9.87 -16.85 -28.60
N PRO A 10 10.62 -16.58 -27.51
CA PRO A 10 10.09 -16.65 -26.16
C PRO A 10 8.73 -15.96 -26.09
N GLY A 11 7.71 -16.68 -25.61
CA GLY A 11 6.36 -16.16 -25.52
C GLY A 11 6.12 -15.41 -24.21
N PRO A 12 4.94 -14.77 -24.05
CA PRO A 12 4.57 -14.10 -22.79
C PRO A 12 4.50 -15.05 -21.57
N SER A 13 4.40 -16.36 -21.81
CA SER A 13 4.43 -17.39 -20.77
C SER A 13 5.85 -17.84 -20.41
N THR A 14 6.88 -17.39 -21.13
CA THR A 14 8.26 -17.81 -20.89
C THR A 14 8.70 -17.38 -19.49
N THR A 15 9.19 -18.36 -18.74
CA THR A 15 9.72 -18.19 -17.39
C THR A 15 11.20 -17.81 -17.39
N VAL A 16 11.70 -17.31 -16.26
CA VAL A 16 13.13 -17.00 -16.09
C VAL A 16 14.00 -18.22 -16.37
N ARG A 17 13.57 -19.42 -15.95
CA ARG A 17 14.29 -20.66 -16.23
C ARG A 17 14.40 -20.93 -17.74
N GLU A 18 13.27 -20.84 -18.44
CA GLU A 18 13.20 -21.13 -19.87
C GLU A 18 14.02 -20.14 -20.69
N ILE A 19 13.98 -18.83 -20.38
CA ILE A 19 14.79 -17.84 -21.11
C ILE A 19 16.30 -18.02 -20.89
N ILE A 20 16.72 -18.42 -19.68
CA ILE A 20 18.13 -18.73 -19.39
C ILE A 20 18.58 -19.93 -20.24
N GLN A 21 17.74 -20.95 -20.35
CA GLN A 21 18.03 -22.17 -21.11
C GLN A 21 17.83 -22.03 -22.63
N PHE A 22 17.22 -20.95 -23.08
CA PHE A 22 16.92 -20.73 -24.50
C PHE A 22 18.20 -20.61 -25.32
N VAL A 23 18.35 -21.46 -26.33
CA VAL A 23 19.52 -21.45 -27.23
C VAL A 23 19.27 -20.46 -28.37
N PHE A 24 20.00 -19.35 -28.36
CA PHE A 24 19.91 -18.36 -29.44
C PHE A 24 20.87 -18.70 -30.60
N PRO A 25 20.49 -18.40 -31.86
CA PRO A 25 21.46 -18.40 -32.96
C PRO A 25 22.61 -17.44 -32.67
N SER A 26 23.75 -17.59 -33.34
CA SER A 26 24.85 -16.62 -33.20
C SER A 26 24.46 -15.24 -33.73
N ALA A 27 25.10 -14.18 -33.21
CA ALA A 27 24.97 -12.83 -33.76
C ALA A 27 26.18 -12.52 -34.64
N SER A 28 25.92 -12.00 -35.83
CA SER A 28 26.95 -11.59 -36.76
C SER A 28 27.78 -10.44 -36.19
N ARG A 29 29.10 -10.60 -36.30
CA ARG A 29 30.06 -9.53 -35.97
C ARG A 29 30.19 -8.50 -37.09
N SER A 30 29.57 -8.73 -38.25
CA SER A 30 29.72 -7.85 -39.40
C SER A 30 28.88 -6.57 -39.22
N SER A 31 29.57 -5.43 -39.10
CA SER A 31 28.99 -4.10 -39.26
C SER A 31 29.17 -3.66 -40.71
N LEU A 32 28.37 -4.22 -41.62
CA LEU A 32 28.41 -3.76 -43.00
C LEU A 32 27.93 -2.31 -43.08
N GLY A 33 28.81 -1.40 -43.52
CA GLY A 33 28.46 -0.02 -43.90
C GLY A 33 27.67 0.07 -45.21
N ARG A 34 26.78 -0.90 -45.45
CA ARG A 34 25.92 -0.94 -46.63
C ARG A 34 24.63 -0.19 -46.34
N ASP A 35 24.05 0.37 -47.38
CA ASP A 35 22.71 0.94 -47.32
C ASP A 35 21.69 -0.13 -46.91
N PRO A 36 20.94 0.06 -45.80
CA PRO A 36 19.88 -0.86 -45.37
C PRO A 36 18.84 -1.14 -46.46
N SER A 37 18.58 -0.20 -47.37
CA SER A 37 17.63 -0.37 -48.47
C SER A 37 17.99 -1.53 -49.39
N SER A 38 19.31 -1.79 -49.56
CA SER A 38 19.84 -2.84 -50.43
C SER A 38 19.56 -4.26 -49.96
N PHE A 39 19.11 -4.42 -48.71
CA PHE A 39 18.69 -5.70 -48.15
C PHE A 39 17.29 -6.10 -48.61
N PHE A 40 16.45 -5.16 -49.06
CA PHE A 40 15.08 -5.48 -49.44
C PHE A 40 14.94 -5.74 -50.93
N VAL A 41 14.14 -6.75 -51.30
CA VAL A 41 13.90 -7.12 -52.70
C VAL A 41 12.43 -7.36 -52.98
N GLN A 42 12.02 -7.14 -54.24
CA GLN A 42 10.64 -7.35 -54.70
C GLN A 42 10.34 -8.81 -55.11
N THR A 43 11.35 -9.69 -55.13
CA THR A 43 11.18 -11.11 -55.42
C THR A 43 10.70 -11.87 -54.19
N GLU A 44 9.98 -12.97 -54.39
CA GLU A 44 9.55 -13.88 -53.31
C GLU A 44 10.76 -14.44 -52.52
N PRO A 45 10.58 -14.81 -51.25
CA PRO A 45 11.62 -15.43 -50.44
C PRO A 45 12.02 -16.81 -51.00
N THR A 46 13.32 -17.09 -51.08
CA THR A 46 13.84 -18.39 -51.51
C THR A 46 13.86 -19.43 -50.38
N CYS A 47 13.86 -18.99 -49.13
CA CYS A 47 13.76 -19.85 -47.96
C CYS A 47 12.57 -19.41 -47.11
N VAL A 48 11.65 -20.34 -46.84
CA VAL A 48 10.46 -20.13 -45.99
C VAL A 48 10.41 -21.13 -44.82
N ASP A 49 11.43 -21.99 -44.71
CA ASP A 49 11.56 -22.97 -43.64
C ASP A 49 11.90 -22.27 -42.32
N GLN A 50 10.99 -22.36 -41.35
CA GLN A 50 11.12 -21.66 -40.07
C GLN A 50 12.26 -22.20 -39.22
N GLU A 51 12.53 -23.51 -39.25
CA GLU A 51 13.62 -24.12 -38.48
C GLU A 51 14.97 -23.67 -39.03
N MET A 52 15.10 -23.66 -40.37
CA MET A 52 16.29 -23.16 -41.04
C MET A 52 16.51 -21.67 -40.73
N ILE A 53 15.46 -20.84 -40.79
CA ILE A 53 15.54 -19.41 -40.46
C ILE A 53 15.91 -19.18 -38.99
N ALA A 54 15.34 -19.96 -38.06
CA ALA A 54 15.64 -19.84 -36.63
C ALA A 54 17.11 -20.18 -36.30
N ALA A 55 17.72 -21.09 -37.06
CA ALA A 55 19.12 -21.47 -36.90
C ALA A 55 20.12 -20.48 -37.54
N MET A 56 19.66 -19.54 -38.38
CA MET A 56 20.53 -18.60 -39.06
C MET A 56 21.13 -17.55 -38.12
N GLU A 57 22.38 -17.18 -38.39
CA GLU A 57 23.06 -16.09 -37.70
C GLU A 57 22.32 -14.75 -37.92
N THR A 58 22.03 -14.05 -36.82
CA THR A 58 21.28 -12.79 -36.86
C THR A 58 22.18 -11.61 -37.23
N PRO A 59 21.66 -10.53 -37.83
CA PRO A 59 22.42 -9.29 -38.00
C PRO A 59 22.97 -8.73 -36.67
N SER A 60 23.99 -7.87 -36.76
CA SER A 60 24.46 -7.07 -35.62
C SER A 60 23.37 -6.07 -35.17
N SER A 61 23.42 -5.61 -33.91
CA SER A 61 22.44 -4.62 -33.38
C SER A 61 22.29 -3.42 -34.29
N THR A 62 23.40 -2.79 -34.66
CA THR A 62 23.43 -1.57 -35.46
C THR A 62 22.78 -1.78 -36.83
N LEU A 63 23.08 -2.89 -37.50
CA LEU A 63 22.45 -3.21 -38.78
C LEU A 63 20.96 -3.52 -38.61
N LEU A 64 20.59 -4.26 -37.57
CA LEU A 64 19.20 -4.62 -37.31
C LEU A 64 18.33 -3.37 -37.04
N ASP A 65 18.82 -2.41 -36.27
CA ASP A 65 18.12 -1.15 -36.02
C ASP A 65 17.93 -0.35 -37.32
N ALA A 66 18.93 -0.37 -38.20
CA ALA A 66 18.85 0.25 -39.51
C ALA A 66 17.84 -0.46 -40.44
N LEU A 67 17.79 -1.80 -40.41
CA LEU A 67 16.80 -2.59 -41.15
C LEU A 67 15.37 -2.35 -40.64
N VAL A 68 15.17 -2.32 -39.32
CA VAL A 68 13.87 -2.01 -38.70
C VAL A 68 13.40 -0.61 -39.12
N SER A 69 14.31 0.36 -39.14
CA SER A 69 14.00 1.74 -39.56
C SER A 69 13.65 1.85 -41.05
N ALA A 70 14.30 1.06 -41.90
CA ALA A 70 14.06 1.05 -43.35
C ALA A 70 12.83 0.21 -43.77
N LEU A 71 12.37 -0.71 -42.91
CA LEU A 71 11.29 -1.66 -43.21
C LEU A 71 9.99 -1.00 -43.70
N PRO A 72 9.46 0.10 -43.10
CA PRO A 72 8.23 0.72 -43.58
C PRO A 72 8.33 1.28 -45.01
N ALA A 73 9.49 1.86 -45.36
CA ALA A 73 9.72 2.38 -46.71
C ALA A 73 9.88 1.25 -47.73
N ALA A 74 10.56 0.16 -47.35
CA ALA A 74 10.70 -1.03 -48.18
C ALA A 74 9.35 -1.69 -48.48
N LEU A 75 8.45 -1.77 -47.50
CA LEU A 75 7.09 -2.28 -47.71
C LEU A 75 6.30 -1.40 -48.68
N LYS A 76 6.40 -0.08 -48.55
CA LYS A 76 5.76 0.88 -49.48
C LYS A 76 6.30 0.78 -50.91
N SER A 77 7.57 0.39 -51.08
CA SER A 77 8.18 0.18 -52.40
C SER A 77 7.95 -1.23 -52.98
N GLY A 78 7.11 -2.04 -52.34
CA GLY A 78 6.74 -3.37 -52.82
C GLY A 78 7.76 -4.46 -52.52
N ALA A 79 8.66 -4.27 -51.56
CA ALA A 79 9.56 -5.34 -51.12
C ALA A 79 8.78 -6.53 -50.53
N LYS A 80 9.18 -7.74 -50.92
CA LYS A 80 8.57 -9.01 -50.52
C LYS A 80 9.51 -9.91 -49.72
N ALA A 81 10.82 -9.67 -49.78
CA ALA A 81 11.82 -10.46 -49.07
C ALA A 81 13.06 -9.65 -48.68
N VAL A 82 13.88 -10.23 -47.81
CA VAL A 82 15.13 -9.66 -47.27
C VAL A 82 16.32 -10.54 -47.68
N ARG A 83 17.33 -9.96 -48.32
CA ARG A 83 18.60 -10.61 -48.69
C ARG A 83 19.52 -10.77 -47.48
N LEU A 84 20.19 -11.92 -47.39
CA LEU A 84 21.18 -12.22 -46.35
C LEU A 84 22.57 -11.65 -46.68
N LEU A 85 22.67 -10.34 -46.84
CA LEU A 85 23.94 -9.70 -47.23
C LEU A 85 25.01 -9.75 -46.12
N HIS A 86 24.60 -9.94 -44.85
CA HIS A 86 25.49 -10.08 -43.71
C HIS A 86 26.16 -11.46 -43.63
N LEU A 87 25.63 -12.47 -44.33
CA LEU A 87 26.20 -13.81 -44.37
C LEU A 87 27.01 -14.01 -45.65
N ALA A 88 28.32 -14.24 -45.53
CA ALA A 88 29.20 -14.40 -46.69
C ALA A 88 28.79 -15.57 -47.60
N ARG A 89 28.27 -16.66 -47.01
CA ARG A 89 27.91 -17.90 -47.71
C ARG A 89 26.49 -17.91 -48.30
N ALA A 90 25.56 -17.13 -47.73
CA ALA A 90 24.14 -17.16 -48.07
C ALA A 90 23.67 -15.92 -48.87
N ARG A 91 24.57 -15.18 -49.52
CA ARG A 91 24.24 -13.90 -50.20
C ARG A 91 23.14 -13.97 -51.26
N LYS A 92 22.87 -15.17 -51.81
CA LYS A 92 21.83 -15.39 -52.82
C LYS A 92 20.47 -15.72 -52.21
N GLU A 93 20.43 -16.11 -50.95
CA GLU A 93 19.19 -16.47 -50.26
C GLU A 93 18.43 -15.21 -49.84
N THR A 94 17.11 -15.27 -49.98
CA THR A 94 16.17 -14.26 -49.51
C THR A 94 15.20 -14.88 -48.51
N LEU A 95 14.92 -14.14 -47.45
CA LEU A 95 14.04 -14.55 -46.35
C LEU A 95 12.74 -13.74 -46.36
N PRO A 96 11.66 -14.23 -45.74
CA PRO A 96 10.42 -13.50 -45.64
C PRO A 96 10.59 -12.19 -44.86
N MET A 97 9.76 -11.19 -45.13
CA MET A 97 9.83 -9.88 -44.47
C MET A 97 9.66 -9.95 -42.94
N TRP A 98 8.96 -10.97 -42.43
CA TRP A 98 8.79 -11.19 -40.99
C TRP A 98 10.10 -11.49 -40.26
N VAL A 99 11.18 -11.81 -40.97
CA VAL A 99 12.48 -12.11 -40.35
C VAL A 99 13.07 -10.88 -39.62
N VAL A 100 12.77 -9.67 -40.08
CA VAL A 100 13.27 -8.43 -39.44
C VAL A 100 12.69 -8.25 -38.03
N PRO A 101 11.35 -8.26 -37.82
CA PRO A 101 10.80 -8.23 -36.47
C PRO A 101 11.18 -9.47 -35.64
N PHE A 102 11.33 -10.65 -36.25
CA PHE A 102 11.85 -11.84 -35.56
C PHE A 102 13.25 -11.62 -34.99
N TRP A 103 14.20 -11.14 -35.80
CA TRP A 103 15.56 -10.83 -35.32
C TRP A 103 15.55 -9.76 -34.24
N LYS A 104 14.65 -8.77 -34.33
CA LYS A 104 14.50 -7.75 -33.28
C LYS A 104 13.99 -8.34 -31.96
N GLY A 105 13.03 -9.26 -32.04
CA GLY A 105 12.57 -10.05 -30.91
C GLY A 105 13.70 -10.87 -30.28
N LEU A 106 14.49 -11.60 -31.09
CA LEU A 106 15.65 -12.36 -30.60
C LEU A 106 16.68 -11.47 -29.91
N GLN A 107 16.93 -10.27 -30.43
CA GLN A 107 17.85 -9.33 -29.79
C GLN A 107 17.36 -8.93 -28.40
N SER A 108 16.09 -8.55 -28.27
CA SER A 108 15.49 -8.19 -26.98
C SER A 108 15.52 -9.38 -25.99
N ALA A 109 15.21 -10.58 -26.48
CA ALA A 109 15.27 -11.80 -25.71
C ALA A 109 16.71 -12.14 -25.25
N ARG A 110 17.74 -11.92 -26.08
CA ARG A 110 19.15 -12.09 -25.67
C ARG A 110 19.57 -11.11 -24.58
N THR A 111 19.16 -9.84 -24.67
CA THR A 111 19.42 -8.86 -23.59
C THR A 111 18.78 -9.32 -22.28
N THR A 112 17.57 -9.86 -22.36
CA THR A 112 16.83 -10.38 -21.22
C THR A 112 17.46 -11.65 -20.66
N GLN A 113 17.90 -12.59 -21.51
CA GLN A 113 18.67 -13.77 -21.10
C GLN A 113 19.95 -13.34 -20.37
N ALA A 114 20.74 -12.44 -20.95
CA ALA A 114 21.99 -11.98 -20.34
C ALA A 114 21.77 -11.36 -18.95
N LEU A 115 20.70 -10.59 -18.78
CA LEU A 115 20.28 -10.05 -17.48
C LEU A 115 20.00 -11.17 -16.47
N TRP A 116 19.18 -12.16 -16.84
CA TRP A 116 18.80 -13.25 -15.95
C TRP A 116 19.93 -14.24 -15.69
N THR A 117 20.81 -14.51 -16.66
CA THR A 117 22.02 -15.31 -16.46
C THR A 117 22.98 -14.64 -15.48
N LYS A 118 23.11 -13.30 -15.51
CA LYS A 118 23.88 -12.56 -14.50
C LYS A 118 23.27 -12.74 -13.10
N ALA A 119 21.95 -12.66 -12.98
CA ALA A 119 21.23 -12.88 -11.73
C ALA A 119 21.38 -14.31 -11.19
N GLU A 120 21.24 -15.31 -12.05
CA GLU A 120 21.47 -16.72 -11.71
C GLU A 120 22.92 -16.96 -11.27
N THR A 121 23.89 -16.42 -12.01
CA THR A 121 25.32 -16.52 -11.65
C THR A 121 25.58 -15.93 -10.28
N PHE A 122 24.97 -14.78 -9.95
CA PHE A 122 25.08 -14.16 -8.63
C PHE A 122 24.51 -15.06 -7.51
N LEU A 123 23.35 -15.68 -7.74
CA LEU A 123 22.72 -16.59 -6.77
C LEU A 123 23.45 -17.93 -6.63
N LEU A 124 24.18 -18.37 -7.67
CA LEU A 124 24.96 -19.61 -7.68
C LEU A 124 26.43 -19.43 -7.28
N ALA A 125 26.97 -18.20 -7.28
CA ALA A 125 28.38 -17.91 -7.05
C ALA A 125 28.94 -18.48 -5.73
N ASP A 126 28.08 -18.75 -4.75
CA ASP A 126 28.46 -19.25 -3.43
C ASP A 126 28.63 -20.78 -3.35
N ASN A 127 28.18 -21.55 -4.35
CA ASN A 127 28.31 -23.01 -4.30
C ASN A 127 29.72 -23.52 -4.64
N SER A 128 30.59 -22.68 -5.20
CA SER A 128 31.85 -23.14 -5.81
C SER A 128 33.14 -22.69 -5.10
N SER A 129 33.10 -21.68 -4.23
CA SER A 129 34.34 -21.18 -3.63
C SER A 129 34.72 -21.97 -2.37
N ALA A 130 35.81 -22.73 -2.48
CA ALA A 130 36.37 -23.57 -1.42
C ALA A 130 36.77 -22.79 -0.15
N LEU A 131 36.97 -21.46 -0.26
CA LEU A 131 37.27 -20.56 0.87
C LEU A 131 36.10 -20.44 1.87
N TRP A 132 34.92 -20.94 1.51
CA TRP A 132 33.70 -20.86 2.32
C TRP A 132 33.28 -22.20 2.97
N LYS A 133 34.22 -23.08 3.34
CA LYS A 133 33.90 -24.31 4.14
C LYS A 133 33.95 -24.24 5.70
N GLU A 134 34.70 -23.35 6.34
CA GLU A 134 34.96 -23.36 7.82
C GLU A 134 34.34 -22.28 8.79
N ARG A 135 33.08 -21.82 8.74
CA ARG A 135 32.50 -20.96 9.83
C ARG A 135 31.04 -21.32 10.12
N ALA A 136 30.69 -21.38 11.40
CA ALA A 136 29.33 -21.57 11.89
C ALA A 136 28.39 -20.46 11.37
N GLY A 137 27.16 -20.83 10.95
CA GLY A 137 26.14 -19.92 10.37
C GLY A 137 25.93 -20.01 8.85
N ARG A 138 26.73 -20.82 8.14
CA ARG A 138 26.75 -20.94 6.66
C ARG A 138 25.58 -21.63 5.97
N PRO A 139 24.90 -22.64 6.54
CA PRO A 139 23.77 -23.27 5.86
C PRO A 139 22.70 -22.25 5.48
N ALA A 140 22.49 -21.22 6.30
CA ALA A 140 21.42 -20.26 6.10
C ALA A 140 21.55 -19.44 4.80
N ALA A 141 22.74 -18.91 4.48
CA ALA A 141 22.92 -18.03 3.31
C ALA A 141 22.74 -18.78 1.99
N ALA A 142 23.42 -19.92 1.82
CA ALA A 142 23.29 -20.76 0.62
C ALA A 142 21.85 -21.27 0.45
N ILE A 143 21.18 -21.65 1.55
CA ILE A 143 19.76 -22.02 1.53
C ILE A 143 18.89 -20.85 1.04
N ILE A 144 19.09 -19.64 1.56
CA ILE A 144 18.35 -18.45 1.13
C ILE A 144 18.56 -18.21 -0.36
N MET A 145 19.80 -18.23 -0.86
CA MET A 145 20.08 -18.00 -2.28
C MET A 145 19.45 -19.05 -3.17
N ARG A 146 19.57 -20.33 -2.78
CA ARG A 146 18.99 -21.42 -3.56
C ARG A 146 17.47 -21.36 -3.59
N GLN A 147 16.83 -21.17 -2.44
CA GLN A 147 15.37 -21.02 -2.37
C GLN A 147 14.88 -19.82 -3.17
N THR A 148 15.65 -18.72 -3.18
CA THR A 148 15.30 -17.54 -3.97
C THR A 148 15.41 -17.81 -5.47
N LEU A 149 16.45 -18.53 -5.89
CA LEU A 149 16.59 -18.96 -7.28
C LEU A 149 15.45 -19.88 -7.72
N ASP A 150 15.08 -20.85 -6.87
CA ASP A 150 13.97 -21.76 -7.16
C ASP A 150 12.65 -20.99 -7.33
N LEU A 151 12.38 -19.97 -6.50
CA LEU A 151 11.23 -19.07 -6.68
C LEU A 151 11.34 -18.20 -7.94
N LEU A 152 12.54 -17.70 -8.24
CA LEU A 152 12.78 -16.82 -9.37
C LEU A 152 12.56 -17.54 -10.70
N TYR A 153 12.92 -18.81 -10.78
CA TYR A 153 12.77 -19.63 -11.97
C TYR A 153 11.34 -19.74 -12.47
N ASP A 154 10.35 -19.68 -11.59
CA ASP A 154 8.93 -19.80 -11.93
C ASP A 154 8.31 -18.45 -12.34
N VAL A 155 9.06 -17.34 -12.25
CA VAL A 155 8.59 -16.00 -12.62
C VAL A 155 8.54 -15.88 -14.14
N LYS A 156 7.44 -15.31 -14.67
CA LYS A 156 7.33 -14.95 -16.08
C LYS A 156 8.24 -13.78 -16.42
N VAL A 157 8.99 -13.91 -17.51
CA VAL A 157 9.94 -12.90 -18.00
C VAL A 157 9.20 -11.65 -18.47
N GLU A 158 8.12 -11.86 -19.23
CA GLU A 158 7.20 -10.81 -19.61
C GLU A 158 6.04 -10.83 -18.62
N GLY A 159 5.97 -9.80 -17.79
CA GLY A 159 4.91 -9.72 -16.79
C GLY A 159 5.10 -8.56 -15.84
N LYS A 160 4.11 -8.42 -14.96
CA LYS A 160 4.10 -7.45 -13.87
C LYS A 160 4.26 -8.15 -12.53
N ILE A 161 4.97 -7.50 -11.63
CA ILE A 161 5.10 -7.89 -10.23
C ILE A 161 3.79 -7.48 -9.56
N VAL A 162 2.90 -8.46 -9.38
CA VAL A 162 1.62 -8.23 -8.70
C VAL A 162 1.76 -8.19 -7.19
N GLY A 163 0.78 -7.55 -6.54
CA GLY A 163 0.69 -7.47 -5.08
C GLY A 163 1.37 -6.25 -4.47
N PHE A 164 1.91 -5.35 -5.26
CA PHE A 164 2.46 -4.07 -4.81
C PHE A 164 1.59 -2.92 -5.35
N PRO A 165 1.60 -1.73 -4.72
CA PRO A 165 0.81 -0.59 -5.19
C PRO A 165 1.12 -0.21 -6.65
N ASP A 166 2.40 -0.28 -7.03
CA ASP A 166 2.86 0.02 -8.38
C ASP A 166 3.26 -1.27 -9.11
N GLU A 167 2.54 -1.59 -10.19
CA GLU A 167 2.82 -2.77 -11.02
C GLU A 167 4.10 -2.59 -11.85
N GLU A 168 5.18 -3.17 -11.36
CA GLU A 168 6.48 -3.10 -12.02
C GLU A 168 6.80 -4.29 -12.91
N SER A 169 7.67 -4.11 -13.88
CA SER A 169 8.07 -5.21 -14.77
C SER A 169 8.96 -6.23 -14.03
N THR A 170 8.74 -7.53 -14.25
CA THR A 170 9.45 -8.60 -13.51
C THR A 170 10.97 -8.58 -13.72
N TRP A 171 11.47 -8.11 -14.86
CA TRP A 171 12.92 -7.96 -15.11
C TRP A 171 13.63 -7.05 -14.09
N ARG A 172 12.92 -6.12 -13.43
CA ARG A 172 13.50 -5.30 -12.37
C ARG A 172 13.97 -6.12 -11.18
N LEU A 173 13.38 -7.29 -10.92
CA LEU A 173 13.80 -8.17 -9.83
C LEU A 173 15.25 -8.62 -9.96
N ALA A 174 15.80 -8.67 -11.18
CA ALA A 174 17.20 -9.02 -11.42
C ALA A 174 18.19 -8.10 -10.70
N ALA A 175 17.82 -6.82 -10.46
CA ALA A 175 18.66 -5.89 -9.73
C ALA A 175 18.95 -6.38 -8.30
N PHE A 176 17.98 -6.99 -7.62
CA PHE A 176 18.20 -7.56 -6.28
C PHE A 176 19.14 -8.78 -6.30
N ALA A 177 19.18 -9.53 -7.39
CA ALA A 177 20.13 -10.63 -7.60
C ALA A 177 21.40 -10.15 -8.32
N SER A 178 21.89 -8.95 -8.02
CA SER A 178 23.06 -8.37 -8.67
C SER A 178 23.77 -7.37 -7.75
N ARG A 179 24.81 -6.72 -8.26
CA ARG A 179 25.52 -5.59 -7.64
C ARG A 179 25.15 -4.24 -8.27
N ASP A 180 24.04 -4.20 -8.99
CA ASP A 180 23.57 -2.97 -9.63
C ASP A 180 22.89 -2.08 -8.57
N TRP A 181 22.73 -0.79 -8.85
CA TRP A 181 22.06 0.11 -7.93
C TRP A 181 20.55 -0.16 -7.91
N LEU A 182 19.93 0.01 -6.74
CA LEU A 182 18.48 -0.08 -6.63
C LEU A 182 17.87 1.26 -7.04
N ALA A 183 16.95 1.23 -8.01
CA ALA A 183 16.09 2.36 -8.34
C ALA A 183 14.88 2.47 -7.39
N THR A 184 14.17 3.60 -7.42
CA THR A 184 12.96 3.90 -6.65
C THR A 184 11.96 2.75 -6.53
N PRO A 185 11.58 2.04 -7.61
CA PRO A 185 10.57 0.99 -7.47
C PRO A 185 11.03 -0.20 -6.61
N HIS A 186 12.33 -0.47 -6.56
CA HIS A 186 12.87 -1.50 -5.67
C HIS A 186 12.79 -1.08 -4.19
N ILE A 187 13.05 0.19 -3.92
CA ILE A 187 12.94 0.75 -2.57
C ILE A 187 11.48 0.76 -2.13
N ASP A 188 10.55 1.10 -3.02
CA ASP A 188 9.12 1.11 -2.72
C ASP A 188 8.59 -0.31 -2.45
N MET A 189 9.06 -1.34 -3.18
CA MET A 189 8.77 -2.74 -2.83
C MET A 189 9.29 -3.10 -1.42
N HIS A 190 10.48 -2.62 -1.04
CA HIS A 190 11.05 -2.86 0.29
C HIS A 190 10.24 -2.15 1.39
N LEU A 191 9.85 -0.89 1.16
CA LEU A 191 9.02 -0.10 2.07
C LEU A 191 7.62 -0.70 2.23
N ASP A 192 7.02 -1.23 1.17
CA ASP A 192 5.73 -1.88 1.22
C ASP A 192 5.77 -3.21 2.02
N LEU A 193 6.85 -4.00 1.88
CA LEU A 193 7.09 -5.15 2.76
C LEU A 193 7.19 -4.72 4.23
N LEU A 194 7.89 -3.62 4.52
CA LEU A 194 8.00 -3.09 5.88
C LEU A 194 6.66 -2.58 6.42
N LYS A 195 5.85 -1.90 5.60
CA LYS A 195 4.48 -1.47 5.93
C LYS A 195 3.60 -2.64 6.37
N ARG A 196 3.66 -3.77 5.65
CA ARG A 196 2.94 -5.00 6.03
C ARG A 196 3.44 -5.60 7.32
N ASP A 197 4.75 -5.58 7.53
CA ASP A 197 5.39 -6.06 8.75
C ASP A 197 4.99 -5.23 9.99
N LEU A 198 4.85 -3.91 9.83
CA LEU A 198 4.34 -3.00 10.86
C LEU A 198 2.87 -3.26 11.17
N ALA A 199 2.04 -3.44 10.13
CA ALA A 199 0.63 -3.78 10.32
C ALA A 199 0.45 -5.10 11.09
N ARG A 200 1.24 -6.13 10.75
CA ARG A 200 1.26 -7.41 11.50
C ARG A 200 1.76 -7.27 12.93
N ALA A 201 2.60 -6.29 13.21
CA ALA A 201 3.10 -6.00 14.55
C ALA A 201 2.18 -5.05 15.34
N GLY A 202 1.03 -4.66 14.80
CA GLY A 202 0.10 -3.71 15.43
C GLY A 202 0.62 -2.26 15.50
N LYS A 203 1.67 -1.92 14.75
CA LYS A 203 2.27 -0.58 14.73
C LYS A 203 1.60 0.33 13.72
N HIS A 204 0.38 0.76 14.04
CA HIS A 204 -0.45 1.60 13.18
C HIS A 204 -0.14 3.10 13.29
N ASN A 205 0.67 3.50 14.26
CA ASN A 205 1.08 4.90 14.45
C ASN A 205 2.20 5.35 13.50
N VAL A 206 2.65 4.48 12.59
CA VAL A 206 3.71 4.76 11.62
C VAL A 206 3.15 4.72 10.20
N VAL A 207 3.28 5.82 9.48
CA VAL A 207 2.92 5.93 8.06
C VAL A 207 4.18 5.75 7.23
N ILE A 208 4.24 4.60 6.52
CA ILE A 208 5.25 4.38 5.47
C ILE A 208 4.76 5.01 4.17
N ARG A 209 5.57 5.88 3.57
CA ARG A 209 5.30 6.46 2.24
C ARG A 209 6.34 5.99 1.22
N SER A 210 6.02 6.16 -0.07
CA SER A 210 6.97 5.91 -1.16
C SER A 210 8.21 6.76 -0.97
N SER A 211 9.34 6.24 -1.44
CA SER A 211 10.62 6.92 -1.47
C SER A 211 10.62 8.22 -2.31
N TYR A 212 9.59 8.44 -3.14
CA TYR A 212 9.37 9.69 -3.85
C TYR A 212 8.93 10.86 -2.95
N ILE A 213 8.49 10.57 -1.71
CA ILE A 213 7.96 11.60 -0.80
C ILE A 213 8.97 12.72 -0.54
N TYR A 214 10.26 12.37 -0.38
CA TYR A 214 11.32 13.36 -0.17
C TYR A 214 11.45 14.29 -1.38
N LYS A 215 11.46 13.75 -2.61
CA LYS A 215 11.52 14.57 -3.82
C LYS A 215 10.34 15.55 -3.92
N THR A 216 9.15 15.11 -3.51
CA THR A 216 7.98 15.99 -3.48
C THR A 216 8.11 17.10 -2.43
N ILE A 217 8.68 16.80 -1.25
CA ILE A 217 8.99 17.81 -0.23
C ILE A 217 10.09 18.76 -0.71
N TRP A 218 11.11 18.25 -1.39
CA TRP A 218 12.17 19.04 -2.01
C TRP A 218 11.62 20.02 -3.04
N ASP A 219 10.80 19.55 -3.99
CA ASP A 219 10.17 20.40 -5.00
C ASP A 219 9.28 21.48 -4.36
N ALA A 220 8.60 21.15 -3.26
CA ALA A 220 7.84 22.10 -2.46
C ALA A 220 8.74 23.14 -1.76
N TYR A 221 9.89 22.73 -1.23
CA TYR A 221 10.88 23.61 -0.60
C TYR A 221 11.46 24.61 -1.60
N GLN A 222 11.78 24.16 -2.82
CA GLN A 222 12.25 25.02 -3.91
C GLN A 222 11.18 26.05 -4.35
N ASN A 223 9.91 25.79 -4.03
CA ASN A 223 8.78 26.66 -4.34
C ASN A 223 7.97 27.02 -3.07
N LYS A 224 8.67 27.25 -1.96
CA LYS A 224 8.08 27.41 -0.62
C LYS A 224 7.04 28.54 -0.53
N ASP A 225 7.20 29.59 -1.34
CA ASP A 225 6.27 30.73 -1.36
C ASP A 225 4.89 30.34 -1.88
N ASN A 226 4.81 29.32 -2.75
CA ASN A 226 3.57 28.78 -3.29
C ASN A 226 3.14 27.47 -2.60
N TYR A 227 3.85 27.06 -1.55
CA TYR A 227 3.58 25.78 -0.90
C TYR A 227 2.15 25.69 -0.38
N GLN A 228 1.58 26.77 0.18
CA GLN A 228 0.23 26.76 0.74
C GLN A 228 -0.88 26.72 -0.32
N THR A 229 -0.63 27.25 -1.52
CA THR A 229 -1.66 27.51 -2.53
C THR A 229 -1.60 26.54 -3.72
N SER A 230 -0.42 26.03 -4.07
CA SER A 230 -0.23 25.17 -5.24
C SER A 230 -0.90 23.79 -5.08
N GLU A 231 -1.70 23.37 -6.06
CA GLU A 231 -2.32 22.04 -6.07
C GLU A 231 -1.28 20.91 -6.13
N SER A 232 -0.14 21.13 -6.80
CA SER A 232 0.92 20.13 -6.96
C SER A 232 1.51 19.63 -5.63
N TYR A 233 1.41 20.42 -4.55
CA TYR A 233 1.92 20.05 -3.23
C TYR A 233 0.81 19.67 -2.24
N GLN A 234 -0.44 19.54 -2.70
CA GLN A 234 -1.60 19.24 -1.84
C GLN A 234 -1.41 17.92 -1.08
N THR A 235 -0.89 16.89 -1.73
CA THR A 235 -0.66 15.57 -1.10
C THR A 235 0.32 15.67 0.08
N VAL A 236 1.44 16.37 -0.09
CA VAL A 236 2.44 16.57 0.97
C VAL A 236 1.92 17.49 2.08
N ARG A 237 1.10 18.50 1.75
CA ARG A 237 0.41 19.32 2.75
C ARG A 237 -0.55 18.49 3.60
N ARG A 238 -1.44 17.73 2.96
CA ARG A 238 -2.41 16.86 3.64
C ARG A 238 -1.69 15.83 4.52
N LEU A 239 -0.58 15.27 4.04
CA LEU A 239 0.24 14.38 4.84
C LEU A 239 0.74 15.07 6.11
N GLY A 240 1.36 16.25 6.01
CA GLY A 240 1.85 16.98 7.18
C GLY A 240 0.76 17.29 8.20
N VAL A 241 -0.40 17.76 7.75
CA VAL A 241 -1.58 18.01 8.60
C VAL A 241 -2.03 16.72 9.30
N ARG A 242 -2.15 15.61 8.55
CA ARG A 242 -2.55 14.30 9.09
C ARG A 242 -1.58 13.80 10.16
N LEU A 243 -0.27 13.92 9.92
CA LEU A 243 0.75 13.52 10.90
C LEU A 243 0.67 14.38 12.17
N ALA A 244 0.45 15.69 12.03
CA ALA A 244 0.32 16.61 13.16
C ALA A 244 -0.93 16.33 13.99
N LEU A 245 -2.07 16.14 13.32
CA LEU A 245 -3.36 15.93 13.97
C LEU A 245 -3.40 14.61 14.75
N HIS A 246 -2.88 13.53 14.15
CA HIS A 246 -2.95 12.19 14.73
C HIS A 246 -1.65 11.75 15.43
N LYS A 247 -0.66 12.64 15.49
CA LYS A 247 0.66 12.38 16.07
C LYS A 247 1.33 11.12 15.51
N LEU A 248 1.16 10.91 14.21
CA LEU A 248 1.70 9.76 13.49
C LEU A 248 3.16 10.02 13.12
N ASP A 249 3.97 8.97 13.14
CA ASP A 249 5.33 9.02 12.64
C ASP A 249 5.32 8.83 11.12
N LEU A 250 6.13 9.61 10.40
CA LEU A 250 6.43 9.37 8.99
C LEU A 250 7.74 8.62 8.89
N ALA A 251 7.76 7.51 8.16
CA ALA A 251 8.98 6.78 7.84
C ALA A 251 9.08 6.54 6.33
N SER A 252 10.27 6.76 5.77
CA SER A 252 10.54 6.58 4.35
C SER A 252 12.04 6.47 4.08
N MET A 253 12.38 6.29 2.81
CA MET A 253 13.71 6.50 2.28
C MET A 253 13.74 7.72 1.34
N ALA A 254 14.92 8.28 1.15
CA ALA A 254 15.18 9.40 0.25
C ALA A 254 16.38 9.08 -0.64
N ASN A 255 16.31 9.48 -1.90
CA ASN A 255 17.47 9.47 -2.80
C ASN A 255 18.10 10.86 -2.78
N ILE A 256 19.33 10.95 -2.27
CA ILE A 256 20.12 12.18 -2.22
C ILE A 256 21.01 12.21 -3.46
N ASP A 257 21.04 13.34 -4.15
CA ASP A 257 21.84 13.58 -5.36
C ASP A 257 21.61 12.56 -6.51
N GLU A 258 20.45 11.90 -6.49
CA GLU A 258 20.03 10.84 -7.43
C GLU A 258 20.92 9.58 -7.39
N ASP A 259 21.83 9.47 -6.42
CA ASP A 259 22.86 8.45 -6.39
C ASP A 259 23.00 7.70 -5.04
N HIS A 260 22.39 8.19 -3.97
CA HIS A 260 22.55 7.61 -2.64
C HIS A 260 21.24 7.51 -1.85
N TRP A 261 20.96 6.33 -1.31
CA TRP A 261 19.74 6.08 -0.54
C TRP A 261 19.98 6.21 0.96
N VAL A 262 19.15 7.04 1.60
CA VAL A 262 19.16 7.26 3.05
C VAL A 262 17.77 6.96 3.63
N ALA A 263 17.72 6.51 4.87
CA ALA A 263 16.48 6.29 5.60
C ALA A 263 16.18 7.47 6.53
N PHE A 264 14.90 7.79 6.74
CA PHE A 264 14.54 8.80 7.73
C PHE A 264 13.20 8.52 8.40
N VAL A 265 13.06 9.05 9.62
CA VAL A 265 11.80 9.06 10.38
C VAL A 265 11.57 10.46 10.93
N VAL A 266 10.37 11.00 10.73
CA VAL A 266 9.88 12.20 11.41
C VAL A 266 8.89 11.74 12.46
N SER A 267 9.19 11.98 13.74
CA SER A 267 8.30 11.62 14.85
C SER A 267 7.79 12.87 15.58
N PRO A 268 6.58 13.35 15.26
CA PRO A 268 5.98 14.50 15.92
C PRO A 268 5.75 14.26 17.41
N SER A 269 5.40 13.02 17.79
CA SER A 269 5.18 12.65 19.20
C SER A 269 6.43 12.85 20.05
N ALA A 270 7.61 12.54 19.51
CA ALA A 270 8.88 12.67 20.19
C ALA A 270 9.61 13.99 19.87
N MET A 271 9.11 14.79 18.92
CA MET A 271 9.78 15.98 18.37
C MET A 271 11.21 15.66 17.93
N ILE A 272 11.38 14.54 17.22
CA ILE A 272 12.68 14.12 16.68
C ILE A 272 12.60 13.79 15.19
N ILE A 273 13.69 14.07 14.49
CA ILE A 273 13.95 13.57 13.14
C ILE A 273 15.14 12.62 13.26
N VAL A 274 14.95 11.39 12.81
CA VAL A 274 16.00 10.36 12.82
C VAL A 274 16.47 10.13 11.39
N TYR A 275 17.77 10.22 11.15
CA TYR A 275 18.40 10.09 9.85
C TYR A 275 19.37 8.91 9.84
N GLY A 276 19.22 8.00 8.88
CA GLY A 276 20.04 6.81 8.72
C GLY A 276 20.78 6.82 7.40
N ASP A 277 22.10 6.77 7.47
CA ASP A 277 22.99 6.71 6.32
C ASP A 277 23.93 5.52 6.51
N SER A 278 24.04 4.69 5.48
CA SER A 278 24.95 3.55 5.50
C SER A 278 26.41 3.97 5.30
N PHE A 279 26.67 5.20 4.85
CA PHE A 279 27.99 5.80 4.93
C PHE A 279 28.12 6.60 6.25
N PRO A 280 29.33 6.65 6.83
CA PRO A 280 29.58 7.38 8.07
C PRO A 280 29.68 8.90 7.84
N TYR A 281 28.82 9.44 6.98
CA TYR A 281 28.75 10.87 6.69
C TYR A 281 27.82 11.58 7.67
N PRO A 282 28.09 12.87 7.97
CA PRO A 282 27.10 13.69 8.65
C PRO A 282 25.82 13.78 7.80
N VAL A 283 24.71 14.15 8.43
CA VAL A 283 23.45 14.42 7.72
C VAL A 283 23.72 15.42 6.58
N ASN A 284 23.28 15.09 5.37
CA ASN A 284 23.34 16.02 4.25
C ASN A 284 22.59 17.34 4.61
N GLU A 285 23.27 18.47 4.48
CA GLU A 285 22.74 19.76 4.98
C GLU A 285 21.53 20.25 4.16
N ASP A 286 21.48 19.95 2.87
CA ASP A 286 20.34 20.29 2.02
C ASP A 286 19.11 19.45 2.41
N PHE A 287 19.29 18.15 2.63
CA PHE A 287 18.27 17.27 3.19
C PHE A 287 17.77 17.79 4.54
N ARG A 288 18.69 18.18 5.43
CA ARG A 288 18.37 18.74 6.74
C ARG A 288 17.53 20.00 6.60
N ALA A 289 17.93 20.93 5.74
CA ALA A 289 17.21 22.18 5.53
C ALA A 289 15.78 21.95 5.02
N VAL A 290 15.61 21.06 4.05
CA VAL A 290 14.31 20.72 3.45
C VAL A 290 13.36 20.09 4.46
N ILE A 291 13.82 19.07 5.19
CA ILE A 291 12.97 18.40 6.18
C ILE A 291 12.68 19.33 7.35
N THR A 292 13.65 20.13 7.81
CA THR A 292 13.45 21.09 8.90
C THR A 292 12.38 22.11 8.52
N TRP A 293 12.50 22.74 7.34
CA TRP A 293 11.47 23.65 6.83
C TRP A 293 10.09 22.99 6.77
N TRP A 294 10.01 21.79 6.20
CA TRP A 294 8.72 21.10 6.07
C TRP A 294 8.08 20.80 7.42
N THR A 295 8.90 20.44 8.42
CA THR A 295 8.40 20.23 9.79
C THR A 295 7.98 21.53 10.47
N GLU A 296 8.70 22.63 10.29
CA GLU A 296 8.34 23.93 10.86
C GLU A 296 7.01 24.46 10.31
N VAL A 297 6.66 24.13 9.06
CA VAL A 297 5.38 24.51 8.46
C VAL A 297 4.19 23.78 9.10
N HIS A 298 4.37 22.53 9.56
CA HIS A 298 3.27 21.66 9.97
C HIS A 298 3.14 21.41 11.46
N PHE A 299 4.21 21.61 12.23
CA PHE A 299 4.27 21.23 13.64
C PHE A 299 4.68 22.42 14.50
N THR A 300 4.16 22.47 15.72
CA THR A 300 4.57 23.47 16.72
C THR A 300 5.78 22.96 17.50
N GLY A 301 6.93 23.57 17.28
CA GLY A 301 8.16 23.33 18.05
C GLY A 301 9.34 22.87 17.20
N THR A 302 10.50 22.75 17.85
CA THR A 302 11.76 22.43 17.18
C THR A 302 12.06 20.94 17.29
N PHE A 303 12.32 20.31 16.15
CA PHE A 303 12.69 18.90 16.11
C PHE A 303 14.19 18.73 16.41
N GLN A 304 14.51 17.72 17.23
CA GLN A 304 15.90 17.31 17.45
C GLN A 304 16.32 16.29 16.40
N TRP A 305 17.48 16.51 15.79
CA TRP A 305 18.07 15.54 14.87
C TRP A 305 18.80 14.44 15.64
N ARG A 306 18.59 13.18 15.22
CA ARG A 306 19.27 12.00 15.73
C ARG A 306 19.74 11.12 14.59
N THR A 307 20.74 10.30 14.86
CA THR A 307 21.25 9.30 13.92
C THR A 307 20.53 7.97 14.15
N MET A 308 20.09 7.35 13.06
CA MET A 308 19.59 5.98 13.04
C MET A 308 20.78 5.02 13.03
N GLU A 309 20.68 3.93 13.78
CA GLU A 309 21.67 2.86 13.65
C GLU A 309 21.48 2.17 12.30
N VAL A 310 22.52 2.23 11.46
CA VAL A 310 22.58 1.59 10.14
C VAL A 310 23.92 0.92 10.01
N THR A 311 23.95 -0.27 9.41
CA THR A 311 25.21 -0.96 9.12
C THR A 311 26.06 -0.15 8.14
N ASN A 312 27.31 0.09 8.53
CA ASN A 312 28.28 0.76 7.66
C ASN A 312 28.52 -0.04 6.37
N GLN A 313 28.28 0.63 5.24
CA GLN A 313 28.51 0.12 3.90
C GLN A 313 30.00 0.12 3.56
N VAL A 314 30.42 -0.92 2.82
CA VAL A 314 31.81 -1.08 2.36
C VAL A 314 31.91 -1.26 0.83
N ASP A 315 30.81 -1.01 0.12
CA ASP A 315 30.71 -1.07 -1.35
C ASP A 315 30.00 0.19 -1.88
N THR A 316 29.70 0.23 -3.17
CA THR A 316 29.10 1.42 -3.81
C THR A 316 27.61 1.28 -4.10
N PHE A 317 26.96 0.16 -3.76
CA PHE A 317 25.62 -0.17 -4.29
C PHE A 317 24.62 -0.69 -3.25
N SER A 318 25.07 -0.90 -2.00
CA SER A 318 24.24 -1.50 -0.94
C SER A 318 23.41 -0.48 -0.14
N CYS A 319 23.49 0.82 -0.43
CA CYS A 319 22.87 1.88 0.39
C CYS A 319 21.36 1.69 0.53
N GLY A 320 20.67 1.37 -0.57
CA GLY A 320 19.23 1.08 -0.54
C GLY A 320 18.84 -0.13 0.31
N ILE A 321 19.70 -1.16 0.37
CA ILE A 321 19.44 -2.35 1.18
C ILE A 321 19.73 -2.09 2.65
N LEU A 322 20.88 -1.50 2.95
CA LEU A 322 21.32 -1.23 4.31
C LEU A 322 20.47 -0.16 4.97
N GLY A 323 20.13 0.92 4.25
CA GLY A 323 19.19 1.94 4.71
C GLY A 323 17.80 1.37 5.00
N GLY A 324 17.28 0.52 4.11
CA GLY A 324 15.98 -0.15 4.34
C GLY A 324 16.00 -1.12 5.53
N ASN A 325 17.09 -1.87 5.72
CA ASN A 325 17.28 -2.73 6.89
C ASN A 325 17.39 -1.90 8.18
N GLY A 326 18.16 -0.80 8.18
CA GLY A 326 18.25 0.12 9.30
C GLY A 326 16.90 0.74 9.68
N LEU A 327 16.10 1.14 8.69
CA LEU A 327 14.74 1.62 8.91
C LEU A 327 13.86 0.54 9.56
N GLY A 328 13.94 -0.69 9.06
CA GLY A 328 13.27 -1.85 9.65
C GLY A 328 13.71 -2.10 11.10
N HIS A 329 15.02 -2.02 11.37
CA HIS A 329 15.58 -2.18 12.71
C HIS A 329 15.07 -1.09 13.68
N TYR A 330 15.11 0.17 13.25
CA TYR A 330 14.61 1.29 14.05
C TYR A 330 13.13 1.10 14.42
N LEU A 331 12.30 0.66 13.46
CA LEU A 331 10.87 0.54 13.66
C LEU A 331 10.42 -0.77 14.32
N LEU A 332 11.14 -1.88 14.15
CA LEU A 332 10.72 -3.22 14.60
C LEU A 332 11.78 -3.97 15.44
N GLY A 333 12.90 -3.33 15.76
CA GLY A 333 13.93 -3.83 16.66
C GLY A 333 14.50 -5.17 16.23
N SER A 334 14.48 -6.14 17.15
CA SER A 334 15.07 -7.48 16.96
C SER A 334 14.44 -8.30 15.83
N LYS A 335 13.26 -7.93 15.33
CA LYS A 335 12.65 -8.57 14.15
C LYS A 335 13.43 -8.27 12.87
N TYR A 336 14.13 -7.14 12.84
CA TYR A 336 15.01 -6.71 11.76
C TYR A 336 16.39 -6.48 12.37
N PRO A 337 17.16 -7.55 12.69
CA PRO A 337 18.52 -7.36 13.16
C PRO A 337 19.32 -6.61 12.11
N LEU A 338 20.21 -5.72 12.56
CA LEU A 338 21.11 -5.03 11.64
C LEU A 338 21.96 -6.04 10.89
N VAL A 339 22.09 -5.82 9.59
CA VAL A 339 22.95 -6.64 8.73
C VAL A 339 24.38 -6.58 9.27
N ALA A 340 25.06 -7.73 9.35
CA ALA A 340 26.46 -7.74 9.77
C ALA A 340 27.31 -6.88 8.81
N GLY A 341 28.34 -6.20 9.32
CA GLY A 341 29.22 -5.39 8.46
C GLY A 341 29.87 -6.20 7.35
N GLY A 342 30.03 -5.59 6.18
CA GLY A 342 30.71 -6.18 5.01
C GLY A 342 29.80 -6.37 3.80
N ARG A 343 30.43 -6.60 2.63
CA ARG A 343 29.72 -6.76 1.36
C ARG A 343 28.80 -7.99 1.33
N ARG A 344 29.29 -9.14 1.81
CA ARG A 344 28.56 -10.41 1.69
C ARG A 344 27.25 -10.44 2.50
N PRO A 345 27.23 -10.00 3.78
CA PRO A 345 25.97 -9.85 4.50
C PRO A 345 24.97 -8.93 3.79
N ALA A 346 25.42 -7.82 3.19
CA ALA A 346 24.54 -6.94 2.41
C ALA A 346 23.98 -7.63 1.16
N GLU A 347 24.81 -8.41 0.44
CA GLU A 347 24.34 -9.25 -0.67
C GLU A 347 23.31 -10.29 -0.22
N ILE A 348 23.48 -10.90 0.96
CA ILE A 348 22.52 -11.85 1.53
C ILE A 348 21.21 -11.13 1.86
N GLU A 349 21.25 -9.97 2.51
CA GLU A 349 20.05 -9.18 2.82
C GLU A 349 19.30 -8.81 1.54
N ARG A 350 20.02 -8.42 0.50
CA ARG A 350 19.45 -8.11 -0.82
C ARG A 350 18.65 -9.29 -1.38
N VAL A 351 19.19 -10.51 -1.28
CA VAL A 351 18.50 -11.73 -1.70
C VAL A 351 17.35 -12.10 -0.76
N GLN A 352 17.45 -11.83 0.54
CA GLN A 352 16.33 -12.01 1.46
C GLN A 352 15.15 -11.10 1.11
N VAL A 353 15.41 -9.82 0.77
CA VAL A 353 14.38 -8.89 0.30
C VAL A 353 13.76 -9.42 -1.00
N LEU A 354 14.56 -9.84 -1.98
CA LEU A 354 14.04 -10.46 -3.22
C LEU A 354 13.15 -11.67 -2.94
N ARG A 355 13.57 -12.57 -2.05
CA ARG A 355 12.79 -13.74 -1.65
C ARG A 355 11.42 -13.35 -1.10
N ARG A 356 11.37 -12.32 -0.26
CA ARG A 356 10.11 -11.80 0.30
C ARG A 356 9.21 -11.21 -0.78
N ILE A 357 9.78 -10.49 -1.75
CA ILE A 357 9.05 -9.97 -2.91
C ILE A 357 8.45 -11.11 -3.74
N LEU A 358 9.24 -12.14 -4.05
CA LEU A 358 8.81 -13.30 -4.84
C LEU A 358 7.70 -14.10 -4.14
N LEU A 359 7.83 -14.32 -2.83
CA LEU A 359 6.79 -15.00 -2.05
C LEU A 359 5.49 -14.18 -2.04
N HIS A 360 5.58 -12.87 -1.87
CA HIS A 360 4.43 -11.98 -1.90
C HIS A 360 3.74 -11.97 -3.27
N HIS A 361 4.53 -11.89 -4.35
CA HIS A 361 4.06 -11.97 -5.73
C HIS A 361 3.28 -13.28 -5.98
N ARG A 362 3.86 -14.43 -5.59
CA ARG A 362 3.23 -15.75 -5.74
C ARG A 362 1.91 -15.87 -4.96
N ASN A 363 1.87 -15.37 -3.73
CA ASN A 363 0.65 -15.37 -2.92
C ASN A 363 -0.45 -14.52 -3.57
N SER A 364 -0.07 -13.37 -4.14
CA SER A 364 -1.00 -12.45 -4.80
C SER A 364 -1.60 -13.04 -6.08
N LEU A 365 -0.81 -13.79 -6.87
CA LEU A 365 -1.31 -14.54 -8.03
C LEU A 365 -2.32 -15.63 -7.62
N SER A 366 -2.10 -16.27 -6.47
CA SER A 366 -3.01 -17.33 -6.01
C SER A 366 -4.38 -16.77 -5.55
N SER A 367 -4.39 -15.55 -5.02
CA SER A 367 -5.62 -14.87 -4.59
C SER A 367 -6.46 -14.34 -5.75
N SER A 368 -5.86 -13.98 -6.88
CA SER A 368 -6.62 -13.49 -8.04
C SER A 368 -7.42 -14.61 -8.72
N ASP A 369 -6.95 -15.85 -8.66
CA ASP A 369 -7.57 -16.99 -9.35
C ASP A 369 -8.84 -17.52 -8.66
N THR A 370 -9.01 -17.25 -7.36
CA THR A 370 -10.18 -17.71 -6.60
C THR A 370 -11.37 -16.76 -6.69
N SER A 371 -11.13 -15.47 -6.95
CA SER A 371 -12.20 -14.46 -7.05
C SER A 371 -13.05 -14.58 -8.33
N SER A 372 -12.48 -15.12 -9.42
CA SER A 372 -13.15 -15.16 -10.74
C SER A 372 -14.02 -16.41 -11.02
N LYS A 373 -14.20 -17.32 -10.05
CA LYS A 373 -14.92 -18.59 -10.25
C LYS A 373 -16.24 -18.72 -9.48
N THR A 374 -16.84 -17.63 -9.03
CA THR A 374 -18.28 -17.70 -8.72
C THR A 374 -19.03 -17.83 -10.04
N PRO A 375 -19.81 -18.91 -10.26
CA PRO A 375 -20.55 -19.08 -11.50
C PRO A 375 -21.51 -17.89 -11.64
N ASP A 376 -21.45 -17.19 -12.77
CA ASP A 376 -22.42 -16.17 -13.15
C ASP A 376 -23.81 -16.82 -13.19
N VAL A 377 -24.52 -16.74 -12.07
CA VAL A 377 -25.96 -16.97 -12.04
C VAL A 377 -26.57 -15.84 -12.87
N PRO A 378 -27.33 -16.12 -13.94
CA PRO A 378 -28.01 -15.09 -14.70
C PRO A 378 -28.87 -14.28 -13.75
N ARG A 379 -28.50 -13.01 -13.54
CA ARG A 379 -29.30 -12.08 -12.76
C ARG A 379 -30.22 -11.37 -13.73
N ASP A 380 -31.53 -11.51 -13.52
CA ASP A 380 -32.49 -10.64 -14.16
C ASP A 380 -32.18 -9.20 -13.71
N PRO A 381 -31.92 -8.27 -14.64
CA PRO A 381 -31.69 -6.89 -14.27
C PRO A 381 -32.96 -6.35 -13.61
N LEU A 382 -32.82 -5.83 -12.39
CA LEU A 382 -33.85 -5.02 -11.76
C LEU A 382 -34.22 -3.89 -12.73
N ASP A 383 -35.52 -3.60 -12.85
CA ASP A 383 -36.03 -2.47 -13.63
C ASP A 383 -35.32 -1.18 -13.17
N GLU A 384 -34.87 -0.37 -14.13
CA GLU A 384 -34.15 0.88 -13.88
C GLU A 384 -35.00 1.84 -13.04
N ALA A 385 -36.33 1.81 -13.24
CA ALA A 385 -37.29 2.57 -12.44
C ALA A 385 -37.38 2.09 -10.98
N GLU A 386 -37.24 0.79 -10.75
CA GLU A 386 -37.26 0.19 -9.40
C GLU A 386 -35.94 0.47 -8.68
N THR A 387 -34.82 0.45 -9.41
CA THR A 387 -33.49 0.85 -8.92
C THR A 387 -33.45 2.32 -8.50
N ASP A 388 -33.97 3.23 -9.33
CA ASP A 388 -34.03 4.67 -9.03
C ASP A 388 -34.97 4.96 -7.84
N ARG A 389 -36.08 4.22 -7.72
CA ARG A 389 -37.00 4.34 -6.57
C ARG A 389 -36.34 3.88 -5.28
N LEU A 390 -35.60 2.77 -5.31
CA LEU A 390 -34.86 2.24 -4.16
C LEU A 390 -33.72 3.20 -3.75
N GLU A 391 -33.03 3.78 -4.73
CA GLU A 391 -32.00 4.79 -4.52
C GLU A 391 -32.53 6.03 -3.83
N GLN A 392 -33.67 6.55 -4.29
CA GLN A 392 -34.29 7.72 -3.69
C GLN A 392 -34.77 7.43 -2.26
N ALA A 393 -35.34 6.24 -2.01
CA ALA A 393 -35.76 5.81 -0.68
C ALA A 393 -34.57 5.72 0.29
N ILE A 394 -33.46 5.11 -0.12
CA ILE A 394 -32.27 4.95 0.73
C ILE A 394 -31.53 6.27 0.93
N THR A 395 -31.44 7.11 -0.10
CA THR A 395 -30.93 8.49 -0.01
C THR A 395 -31.70 9.29 1.05
N ASN A 396 -33.03 9.19 1.04
CA ASN A 396 -33.89 9.89 2.00
C ASN A 396 -33.76 9.31 3.42
N VAL A 397 -33.63 8.00 3.52
CA VAL A 397 -33.57 7.25 4.78
C VAL A 397 -32.21 7.44 5.46
N LEU A 398 -31.10 7.51 4.71
CA LEU A 398 -29.72 7.73 5.19
C LEU A 398 -29.27 9.21 5.18
N LEU A 399 -30.13 10.14 4.74
CA LEU A 399 -29.85 11.58 4.64
C LEU A 399 -28.62 11.89 3.77
N LEU A 400 -28.50 11.23 2.62
CA LEU A 400 -27.33 11.34 1.73
C LEU A 400 -27.39 12.63 0.89
N SER A 401 -26.24 13.29 0.66
CA SER A 401 -26.17 14.45 -0.25
C SER A 401 -26.26 13.98 -1.71
N LYS A 402 -26.65 14.87 -2.64
CA LYS A 402 -26.68 14.54 -4.08
C LYS A 402 -25.33 14.08 -4.64
N GLU A 403 -24.22 14.48 -4.01
CA GLU A 403 -22.85 14.11 -4.43
C GLU A 403 -22.51 12.66 -4.07
N SER A 404 -23.16 12.09 -3.04
CA SER A 404 -22.95 10.69 -2.61
C SER A 404 -23.74 9.64 -3.42
N ARG A 405 -24.49 10.05 -4.46
CA ARG A 405 -25.32 9.18 -5.30
C ARG A 405 -24.56 8.05 -6.01
N PRO A 406 -23.37 8.24 -6.60
CA PRO A 406 -22.66 7.14 -7.27
C PRO A 406 -22.25 6.02 -6.30
N LEU A 407 -21.79 6.38 -5.10
CA LEU A 407 -21.47 5.43 -4.04
C LEU A 407 -22.73 4.74 -3.50
N THR A 408 -23.83 5.49 -3.36
CA THR A 408 -25.14 4.94 -2.96
C THR A 408 -25.64 3.91 -3.97
N ARG A 409 -25.65 4.23 -5.26
CA ARG A 409 -26.00 3.30 -6.35
C ARG A 409 -25.17 2.02 -6.30
N ARG A 410 -23.91 2.11 -5.91
CA ARG A 410 -23.02 0.95 -5.82
C ARG A 410 -23.20 0.14 -4.54
N MET A 411 -23.48 0.79 -3.41
CA MET A 411 -23.89 0.10 -2.18
C MET A 411 -25.22 -0.64 -2.42
N LEU A 412 -26.11 -0.05 -3.21
CA LEU A 412 -27.40 -0.64 -3.60
C LEU A 412 -27.25 -1.85 -4.53
N SER A 413 -26.36 -1.79 -5.53
CA SER A 413 -26.11 -2.94 -6.41
C SER A 413 -25.45 -4.12 -5.69
N ASN A 414 -24.92 -3.90 -4.47
CA ASN A 414 -24.36 -4.92 -3.59
C ASN A 414 -25.26 -5.27 -2.39
N LEU A 415 -26.43 -4.65 -2.21
CA LEU A 415 -27.37 -4.94 -1.12
C LEU A 415 -27.69 -6.42 -0.89
N PRO A 416 -27.88 -7.26 -1.93
CA PRO A 416 -28.14 -8.68 -1.74
C PRO A 416 -26.97 -9.44 -1.09
N ARG A 417 -25.79 -8.82 -1.01
CA ARG A 417 -24.56 -9.38 -0.46
C ARG A 417 -24.25 -8.85 0.94
N PHE A 418 -25.07 -7.97 1.53
CA PHE A 418 -24.77 -7.40 2.84
C PHE A 418 -25.62 -8.05 3.93
N ASP A 419 -24.96 -8.50 4.99
CA ASP A 419 -25.63 -8.88 6.22
C ASP A 419 -26.24 -7.67 6.96
N LEU A 420 -27.11 -7.98 7.93
CA LEU A 420 -27.84 -6.96 8.69
C LEU A 420 -26.88 -6.07 9.52
N GLU A 421 -25.72 -6.60 9.92
CA GLU A 421 -24.69 -5.85 10.64
C GLU A 421 -24.09 -4.77 9.74
N THR A 422 -23.72 -5.11 8.51
CA THR A 422 -23.20 -4.19 7.51
C THR A 422 -24.20 -3.07 7.23
N LEU A 423 -25.48 -3.41 7.08
CA LEU A 423 -26.55 -2.44 6.83
C LEU A 423 -26.79 -1.52 8.03
N ALA A 424 -26.72 -2.04 9.25
CA ALA A 424 -26.81 -1.25 10.47
C ALA A 424 -25.63 -0.29 10.62
N LEU A 425 -24.40 -0.73 10.34
CA LEU A 425 -23.20 0.10 10.37
C LEU A 425 -23.26 1.21 9.30
N LEU A 426 -23.64 0.88 8.06
CA LEU A 426 -23.82 1.87 6.98
C LEU A 426 -24.88 2.92 7.33
N ARG A 427 -25.92 2.53 8.08
CA ARG A 427 -26.98 3.43 8.55
C ARG A 427 -26.57 4.30 9.73
N LEU A 428 -25.83 3.74 10.68
CA LEU A 428 -25.34 4.47 11.86
C LEU A 428 -24.22 5.46 11.50
N TYR A 429 -23.45 5.20 10.44
CA TYR A 429 -22.23 5.94 10.11
C TYR A 429 -22.23 6.60 8.73
N GLY A 430 -23.41 6.97 8.21
CA GLY A 430 -23.59 7.60 6.90
C GLY A 430 -22.74 8.88 6.64
N PRO A 431 -22.94 9.55 5.49
CA PRO A 431 -21.95 10.37 4.76
C PRO A 431 -21.40 11.60 5.50
N ARG A 432 -21.96 11.99 6.64
CA ARG A 432 -21.28 12.94 7.54
C ARG A 432 -19.93 12.41 8.05
N GLN A 433 -19.78 11.09 8.17
CA GLN A 433 -18.50 10.45 8.51
C GLN A 433 -17.65 10.08 7.29
N TYR A 434 -18.20 10.13 6.06
CA TYR A 434 -17.43 9.97 4.82
C TYR A 434 -16.38 11.09 4.65
N ALA A 435 -16.70 12.31 5.08
CA ALA A 435 -15.73 13.42 5.14
C ALA A 435 -14.53 13.16 6.08
N VAL A 436 -14.69 12.27 7.08
CA VAL A 436 -13.59 11.83 7.97
C VAL A 436 -12.84 10.65 7.34
N CYS A 437 -13.49 9.88 6.46
CA CYS A 437 -12.89 8.74 5.75
C CYS A 437 -12.11 9.16 4.49
N GLU A 438 -12.35 10.35 3.93
CA GLU A 438 -11.51 10.93 2.85
C GLU A 438 -10.03 11.09 3.27
N GLU A 439 -9.73 11.03 4.57
CA GLU A 439 -8.37 11.16 5.09
C GLU A 439 -7.58 9.84 5.11
N ASP A 440 -8.23 8.68 4.91
CA ASP A 440 -7.56 7.37 4.81
C ASP A 440 -7.76 6.71 3.44
N ASP A 441 -6.72 6.84 2.62
CA ASP A 441 -6.62 6.29 1.26
C ASP A 441 -7.06 4.81 1.20
N ARG A 442 -6.84 4.01 2.25
CA ARG A 442 -7.16 2.57 2.25
C ARG A 442 -8.63 2.29 2.53
N VAL A 443 -9.25 3.06 3.42
CA VAL A 443 -10.72 2.99 3.62
C VAL A 443 -11.41 3.45 2.35
N LEU A 444 -10.93 4.53 1.73
CA LEU A 444 -11.46 5.01 0.46
C LEU A 444 -11.23 4.01 -0.68
N GLU A 445 -10.03 3.44 -0.80
CA GLU A 445 -9.69 2.41 -1.79
C GLU A 445 -10.61 1.19 -1.63
N ILE A 446 -10.79 0.66 -0.41
CA ILE A 446 -11.67 -0.49 -0.18
C ILE A 446 -13.15 -0.15 -0.46
N LEU A 447 -13.61 1.03 -0.04
CA LEU A 447 -14.99 1.48 -0.29
C LEU A 447 -15.24 1.83 -1.77
N THR A 448 -14.19 2.09 -2.56
CA THR A 448 -14.28 2.47 -3.98
C THR A 448 -13.75 1.41 -4.95
N ASP A 449 -13.14 0.30 -4.51
CA ASP A 449 -12.70 -0.82 -5.34
C ASP A 449 -13.83 -1.83 -5.58
N GLU A 450 -14.21 -2.01 -6.85
CA GLU A 450 -15.34 -2.87 -7.27
C GLU A 450 -15.10 -4.36 -6.94
N LYS A 451 -13.84 -4.71 -6.63
CA LYS A 451 -13.42 -6.07 -6.31
C LYS A 451 -13.39 -6.35 -4.80
N SER A 452 -13.64 -5.36 -3.94
CA SER A 452 -13.66 -5.53 -2.48
C SER A 452 -14.72 -6.53 -2.04
N SER A 453 -14.34 -7.47 -1.17
CA SER A 453 -15.29 -8.41 -0.59
C SER A 453 -16.16 -7.76 0.49
N GLU A 454 -17.28 -8.38 0.88
CA GLU A 454 -18.11 -7.95 2.01
C GLU A 454 -17.29 -7.83 3.30
N SER A 455 -16.39 -8.79 3.56
CA SER A 455 -15.49 -8.75 4.72
C SER A 455 -14.54 -7.55 4.68
N ASP A 456 -14.06 -7.15 3.50
CA ASP A 456 -13.19 -5.98 3.35
C ASP A 456 -13.96 -4.70 3.64
N LEU A 457 -15.19 -4.60 3.14
CA LEU A 457 -16.08 -3.47 3.37
C LEU A 457 -16.44 -3.35 4.86
N LEU A 458 -16.80 -4.46 5.52
CA LEU A 458 -17.11 -4.49 6.95
C LEU A 458 -15.88 -4.10 7.79
N ALA A 459 -14.69 -4.58 7.42
CA ALA A 459 -13.44 -4.20 8.08
C ALA A 459 -13.12 -2.70 7.91
N ALA A 460 -13.32 -2.15 6.71
CA ALA A 460 -13.14 -0.73 6.42
C ALA A 460 -14.13 0.14 7.21
N LEU A 461 -15.40 -0.27 7.32
CA LEU A 461 -16.42 0.42 8.11
C LEU A 461 -16.14 0.36 9.61
N ARG A 462 -15.71 -0.80 10.13
CA ARG A 462 -15.28 -0.93 11.54
C ARG A 462 -14.05 -0.07 11.84
N LEU A 463 -13.10 0.02 10.91
CA LEU A 463 -11.93 0.89 11.04
C LEU A 463 -12.33 2.36 11.06
N ALA A 464 -13.18 2.79 10.12
CA ALA A 464 -13.75 4.13 10.09
C ALA A 464 -14.48 4.47 11.41
N HIS A 465 -15.24 3.51 11.96
CA HIS A 465 -15.90 3.67 13.25
C HIS A 465 -14.91 3.84 14.41
N SER A 466 -13.85 3.02 14.46
CA SER A 466 -12.80 3.16 15.47
C SER A 466 -12.11 4.52 15.39
N MET A 467 -11.80 4.99 14.17
CA MET A 467 -11.20 6.31 13.93
C MET A 467 -12.12 7.45 14.42
N PHE A 468 -13.41 7.32 14.17
CA PHE A 468 -14.41 8.28 14.65
C PHE A 468 -14.46 8.33 16.19
N ASN A 469 -14.51 7.18 16.86
CA ASN A 469 -14.57 7.15 18.34
C ASN A 469 -13.33 7.77 18.99
N VAL A 470 -12.15 7.57 18.39
CA VAL A 470 -10.90 8.20 18.85
C VAL A 470 -10.97 9.72 18.67
N SER A 471 -11.40 10.19 17.50
CA SER A 471 -11.55 11.62 17.19
C SER A 471 -12.59 12.31 18.09
N ALA A 472 -13.75 11.69 18.29
CA ALA A 472 -14.81 12.19 19.17
C ALA A 472 -14.37 12.22 20.64
N GLY A 473 -13.61 11.21 21.09
CA GLY A 473 -13.00 11.19 22.43
C GLY A 473 -11.93 12.26 22.61
N GLU A 474 -11.23 12.65 21.55
CA GLU A 474 -10.24 13.72 21.58
C GLU A 474 -10.88 15.11 21.55
N GLU A 475 -11.90 15.33 20.72
CA GLU A 475 -12.71 16.55 20.76
C GLU A 475 -13.41 16.72 22.13
N HIS A 476 -13.93 15.64 22.72
CA HIS A 476 -14.48 15.69 24.06
C HIS A 476 -13.43 16.07 25.11
N ARG A 477 -12.21 15.52 25.02
CA ARG A 477 -11.08 15.92 25.88
C ARG A 477 -10.71 17.40 25.71
N LYS A 478 -10.70 17.92 24.48
CA LYS A 478 -10.45 19.35 24.20
C LYS A 478 -11.55 20.23 24.78
N VAL A 479 -12.82 19.85 24.64
CA VAL A 479 -13.96 20.58 25.22
C VAL A 479 -13.89 20.58 26.75
N LEU A 480 -13.55 19.46 27.37
CA LEU A 480 -13.36 19.36 28.82
C LEU A 480 -12.17 20.20 29.30
N ALA A 481 -11.05 20.19 28.58
CA ALA A 481 -9.89 21.03 28.88
C ALA A 481 -10.23 22.52 28.77
N ARG A 482 -11.03 22.90 27.77
CA ARG A 482 -11.50 24.28 27.57
C ARG A 482 -12.48 24.70 28.66
N ALA A 483 -13.38 23.82 29.08
CA ALA A 483 -14.28 24.05 30.21
C ALA A 483 -13.52 24.19 31.54
N ALA A 484 -12.47 23.38 31.75
CA ALA A 484 -11.59 23.48 32.91
C ALA A 484 -10.81 24.81 32.92
N SER A 485 -10.31 25.26 31.76
CA SER A 485 -9.65 26.55 31.60
C SER A 485 -10.58 27.73 31.86
N ILE A 486 -11.83 27.67 31.38
CA ILE A 486 -12.86 28.69 31.67
C ILE A 486 -13.17 28.73 33.17
N ASN A 487 -13.27 27.58 33.84
CA ASN A 487 -13.48 27.53 35.28
C ASN A 487 -12.30 28.10 36.07
N GLN A 488 -11.05 27.83 35.66
CA GLN A 488 -9.86 28.44 36.26
C GLN A 488 -9.80 29.97 36.03
N ALA A 489 -10.14 30.43 34.83
CA ALA A 489 -10.21 31.87 34.52
C ALA A 489 -11.32 32.56 35.33
N SER A 490 -12.47 31.91 35.51
CA SER A 490 -13.56 32.43 36.33
C SER A 490 -13.19 32.46 37.82
N ALA A 491 -12.43 31.48 38.32
CA ALA A 491 -11.94 31.45 39.70
C ALA A 491 -10.88 32.53 39.97
N ALA A 492 -10.03 32.82 38.98
CA ALA A 492 -9.06 33.92 39.06
C ALA A 492 -9.76 35.29 39.08
N TYR A 493 -10.85 35.46 38.32
CA TYR A 493 -11.61 36.71 38.28
C TYR A 493 -12.40 37.00 39.57
N THR A 494 -12.79 35.96 40.32
CA THR A 494 -13.48 36.12 41.61
C THR A 494 -12.58 36.56 42.75
N HIS A 495 -11.24 36.55 42.58
CA HIS A 495 -10.32 36.91 43.65
C HIS A 495 -9.95 38.41 43.69
N ASP A 496 -10.29 39.18 42.65
CA ASP A 496 -9.74 40.53 42.45
C ASP A 496 -10.79 41.66 42.30
N SER A 497 -12.07 41.41 42.59
CA SER A 497 -13.09 42.48 42.56
C SER A 497 -14.00 42.50 43.79
N CYS A 498 -13.74 43.47 44.65
CA CYS A 498 -14.67 43.92 45.68
C CYS A 498 -15.74 44.80 45.03
N ILE A 499 -16.76 44.20 44.39
CA ILE A 499 -17.94 44.92 43.91
C ILE A 499 -19.20 44.23 44.42
N SER A 500 -19.94 44.95 45.27
CA SER A 500 -21.29 44.60 45.67
C SER A 500 -22.25 44.70 44.48
N SER A 501 -22.93 43.61 44.11
CA SER A 501 -24.36 43.67 43.75
C SER A 501 -24.93 42.27 43.50
N GLN A 502 -26.22 42.13 43.82
CA GLN A 502 -27.05 40.92 43.81
C GLN A 502 -27.17 40.17 42.47
N SER A 503 -26.50 40.60 41.40
CA SER A 503 -26.64 40.01 40.07
C SER A 503 -25.84 38.70 39.87
N HIS A 504 -24.83 38.42 40.71
CA HIS A 504 -23.99 37.22 40.59
C HIS A 504 -24.58 35.98 41.30
N GLN A 505 -25.55 36.16 42.21
CA GLN A 505 -26.14 35.05 42.98
C GLN A 505 -27.14 34.18 42.21
N HIS A 506 -27.58 34.61 41.02
CA HIS A 506 -28.47 33.79 40.19
C HIS A 506 -27.75 32.88 39.19
N PHE A 507 -26.49 33.16 38.84
CA PHE A 507 -25.76 32.35 37.85
C PHE A 507 -24.98 31.17 38.47
N VAL A 508 -24.53 31.29 39.73
CA VAL A 508 -23.64 30.31 40.37
C VAL A 508 -24.38 29.14 41.08
N ARG A 509 -25.72 29.12 41.10
CA ARG A 509 -26.49 28.05 41.78
C ARG A 509 -26.71 26.74 40.99
N SER A 510 -26.19 26.59 39.77
CA SER A 510 -26.51 25.43 38.91
C SER A 510 -25.39 24.39 38.69
N VAL A 511 -24.21 24.52 39.30
CA VAL A 511 -23.14 23.51 39.14
C VAL A 511 -22.59 23.11 40.50
N ARG A 512 -22.97 21.92 41.00
CA ARG A 512 -22.44 21.35 42.24
C ARG A 512 -20.98 20.88 42.02
N PRO A 513 -19.98 21.48 42.71
CA PRO A 513 -18.56 21.13 42.52
C PRO A 513 -18.16 19.73 43.03
N SER A 514 -19.02 19.05 43.81
CA SER A 514 -18.70 17.78 44.44
C SER A 514 -18.72 16.56 43.51
N ILE A 515 -19.27 16.66 42.31
CA ILE A 515 -19.38 15.53 41.36
C ILE A 515 -18.12 15.41 40.48
N CYS A 516 -17.48 16.53 40.11
CA CYS A 516 -16.28 16.51 39.27
C CYS A 516 -15.02 16.08 40.03
N ALA A 517 -14.95 16.33 41.34
CA ALA A 517 -13.81 15.93 42.18
C ALA A 517 -13.79 14.40 42.44
N SER A 518 -14.95 13.75 42.55
CA SER A 518 -15.02 12.30 42.80
C SER A 518 -14.66 11.45 41.57
N ALA A 519 -14.94 11.96 40.37
CA ALA A 519 -14.55 11.29 39.12
C ALA A 519 -13.04 11.38 38.84
N TYR A 520 -12.36 12.40 39.40
CA TYR A 520 -10.91 12.59 39.27
C TYR A 520 -10.11 11.63 40.14
N VAL A 521 -10.61 11.28 41.34
CA VAL A 521 -9.92 10.39 42.29
C VAL A 521 -10.04 8.90 41.90
N GLN A 522 -11.13 8.49 41.24
CA GLN A 522 -11.28 7.11 40.76
C GLN A 522 -10.48 6.79 39.49
N ALA A 523 -9.98 7.79 38.77
CA ALA A 523 -9.22 7.60 37.53
C ALA A 523 -7.69 7.46 37.75
N MET A 524 -7.20 7.61 38.98
CA MET A 524 -5.76 7.79 39.28
C MET A 524 -5.23 6.82 40.35
N ASP A 525 -5.51 5.52 40.26
CA ASP A 525 -4.81 4.52 41.09
C ASP A 525 -4.07 3.48 40.23
N PRO A 526 -2.72 3.47 40.21
CA PRO A 526 -1.92 2.49 39.49
C PRO A 526 -1.41 1.36 40.42
N LEU A 527 -1.66 0.12 39.98
CA LEU A 527 -1.00 -1.15 40.34
C LEU A 527 -1.45 -1.90 41.61
N GLN A 528 -2.02 -3.10 41.40
CA GLN A 528 -1.50 -4.36 41.98
C GLN A 528 -1.92 -5.60 41.15
N MET A 529 -1.07 -6.64 41.20
CA MET A 529 -0.92 -7.82 40.32
C MET A 529 -2.02 -8.93 40.47
N PRO A 530 -1.77 -10.21 40.07
CA PRO A 530 -1.97 -10.80 38.74
C PRO A 530 -3.09 -11.88 38.76
N ILE A 531 -3.76 -12.16 37.63
CA ILE A 531 -4.70 -13.29 37.58
C ILE A 531 -4.39 -14.20 36.40
N ALA A 532 -4.23 -15.49 36.74
CA ALA A 532 -4.03 -16.64 35.86
C ALA A 532 -5.27 -16.93 34.98
N PRO A 533 -5.13 -17.74 33.91
CA PRO A 533 -6.16 -17.87 32.88
C PRO A 533 -7.14 -18.97 33.26
N GLU A 534 -8.42 -18.65 33.45
CA GLU A 534 -9.55 -19.56 33.19
C GLU A 534 -10.88 -18.85 33.49
N THR A 535 -11.51 -18.32 32.42
CA THR A 535 -12.96 -18.15 32.15
C THR A 535 -13.14 -16.99 31.17
N LEU A 536 -13.71 -17.28 30.00
CA LEU A 536 -13.93 -16.31 28.92
C LEU A 536 -14.92 -15.23 29.38
N ALA A 537 -14.41 -14.02 29.63
CA ALA A 537 -15.21 -12.83 29.87
C ALA A 537 -15.71 -12.22 28.54
N PRO A 538 -16.83 -11.47 28.54
CA PRO A 538 -17.39 -10.82 27.36
C PRO A 538 -16.35 -9.91 26.66
N GLY A 539 -16.43 -9.88 25.33
CA GLY A 539 -15.59 -9.07 24.46
C GLY A 539 -15.76 -7.57 24.73
N ASN A 540 -14.80 -6.76 24.30
CA ASN A 540 -14.81 -5.31 24.53
C ASN A 540 -16.07 -4.61 23.98
N PHE A 541 -16.71 -5.18 22.96
CA PHE A 541 -18.00 -4.74 22.43
C PHE A 541 -19.12 -4.84 23.49
N GLU A 542 -19.26 -6.00 24.15
CA GLU A 542 -20.27 -6.23 25.20
C GLU A 542 -20.02 -5.34 26.41
N ARG A 543 -18.74 -5.11 26.78
CA ARG A 543 -18.37 -4.18 27.86
C ARG A 543 -18.72 -2.72 27.56
N VAL A 544 -18.55 -2.26 26.32
CA VAL A 544 -18.87 -0.89 25.92
C VAL A 544 -20.39 -0.69 25.83
N VAL A 545 -21.14 -1.67 25.31
CA VAL A 545 -22.60 -1.66 25.30
C VAL A 545 -23.16 -1.62 26.73
N MET A 546 -22.62 -2.43 27.65
CA MET A 546 -22.98 -2.43 29.08
C MET A 546 -22.68 -1.09 29.78
N THR A 547 -21.60 -0.42 29.40
CA THR A 547 -21.18 0.86 30.01
C THR A 547 -22.05 2.04 29.56
N VAL A 548 -22.51 2.02 28.30
CA VAL A 548 -23.41 3.05 27.74
C VAL A 548 -24.85 2.84 28.23
N ALA A 549 -25.30 1.59 28.38
CA ALA A 549 -26.65 1.26 28.86
C ALA A 549 -26.87 1.57 30.35
N GLY A 550 -25.83 1.45 31.19
CA GLY A 550 -25.92 1.67 32.65
C GLY A 550 -25.91 3.13 33.13
N ASN A 551 -25.94 4.13 32.25
CA ASN A 551 -25.88 5.55 32.62
C ASN A 551 -27.17 6.31 32.22
N PRO A 552 -28.11 6.59 33.16
CA PRO A 552 -29.39 7.25 32.89
C PRO A 552 -29.27 8.65 32.27
N ARG A 553 -28.08 9.29 32.31
CA ARG A 553 -27.84 10.61 31.72
C ARG A 553 -27.35 10.55 30.27
N GLN A 554 -26.88 9.40 29.79
CA GLN A 554 -26.44 9.22 28.39
C GLN A 554 -27.51 8.60 27.48
N THR A 555 -28.46 7.86 28.04
CA THR A 555 -29.59 7.26 27.29
C THR A 555 -30.55 8.30 26.69
N ASN A 556 -30.55 9.54 27.18
CA ASN A 556 -31.35 10.64 26.57
C ASN A 556 -30.74 11.26 25.29
N LYS A 557 -29.54 10.85 24.86
CA LYS A 557 -28.92 11.34 23.61
C LYS A 557 -28.94 10.34 22.46
N VAL A 558 -29.30 9.08 22.73
CA VAL A 558 -29.61 8.09 21.70
C VAL A 558 -31.05 7.64 21.92
N LYS A 559 -32.01 8.54 21.70
CA LYS A 559 -33.34 8.07 21.33
C LYS A 559 -33.21 7.52 19.92
N ILE A 560 -33.01 6.20 19.81
CA ILE A 560 -33.58 5.48 18.66
C ILE A 560 -35.06 5.81 18.74
N VAL A 561 -35.51 6.71 17.87
CA VAL A 561 -36.92 7.12 17.85
C VAL A 561 -37.71 5.85 17.61
N ASP A 562 -38.73 5.59 18.42
CA ASP A 562 -39.47 4.32 18.49
C ASP A 562 -39.91 3.77 17.11
N ASN A 563 -39.99 4.61 16.07
CA ASN A 563 -40.39 4.22 14.72
C ASN A 563 -39.20 3.82 13.81
N SER A 564 -37.97 3.70 14.32
CA SER A 564 -36.77 3.48 13.47
C SER A 564 -36.64 2.03 13.03
N LEU A 565 -37.04 1.08 13.90
CA LEU A 565 -37.19 -0.32 13.57
C LEU A 565 -38.43 -0.54 12.70
N ASP A 566 -39.55 0.11 13.00
CA ASP A 566 -40.76 0.07 12.15
C ASP A 566 -40.52 0.59 10.73
N LYS A 567 -39.72 1.65 10.58
CA LYS A 567 -39.35 2.18 9.25
C LYS A 567 -38.39 1.27 8.51
N LEU A 568 -37.47 0.60 9.21
CA LEU A 568 -36.56 -0.38 8.62
C LEU A 568 -37.34 -1.63 8.20
N ALA A 569 -38.21 -2.14 9.08
CA ALA A 569 -39.14 -3.23 8.82
C ALA A 569 -40.03 -2.93 7.61
N ALA A 570 -40.72 -1.78 7.59
CA ALA A 570 -41.56 -1.38 6.45
C ALA A 570 -40.77 -1.20 5.14
N THR A 571 -39.49 -0.80 5.22
CA THR A 571 -38.61 -0.71 4.05
C THR A 571 -38.20 -2.09 3.54
N LEU A 572 -37.84 -3.01 4.44
CA LEU A 572 -37.45 -4.39 4.12
C LEU A 572 -38.65 -5.22 3.64
N GLU A 573 -39.84 -4.97 4.18
CA GLU A 573 -41.11 -5.53 3.74
C GLU A 573 -41.47 -5.02 2.33
N GLY A 574 -41.30 -3.72 2.08
CA GLY A 574 -41.43 -3.13 0.74
C GLY A 574 -40.42 -3.64 -0.29
N MET A 575 -39.32 -4.25 0.15
CA MET A 575 -38.29 -4.89 -0.68
C MET A 575 -38.53 -6.39 -0.92
N ASN A 576 -39.62 -6.95 -0.39
CA ASN A 576 -40.01 -8.36 -0.53
C ASN A 576 -38.90 -9.37 -0.12
N MET A 577 -38.09 -9.01 0.88
CA MET A 577 -37.03 -9.86 1.39
C MET A 577 -37.62 -10.99 2.27
N ASN A 578 -37.55 -12.25 1.84
CA ASN A 578 -38.10 -13.34 2.67
C ASN A 578 -37.32 -13.47 4.01
N HIS A 579 -38.02 -13.79 5.10
CA HIS A 579 -37.47 -14.09 6.44
C HIS A 579 -36.80 -12.92 7.20
N TRP A 580 -37.06 -11.65 6.86
CA TRP A 580 -36.54 -10.52 7.65
C TRP A 580 -37.15 -10.45 9.06
N GLU A 581 -38.38 -10.94 9.25
CA GLU A 581 -39.14 -10.91 10.50
C GLU A 581 -38.45 -11.72 11.62
N GLU A 582 -37.96 -12.93 11.32
CA GLU A 582 -37.20 -13.77 12.27
C GLU A 582 -35.87 -13.12 12.69
N ARG A 583 -35.31 -12.29 11.80
CA ARG A 583 -34.04 -11.56 12.02
C ARG A 583 -34.24 -10.27 12.82
N ILE A 584 -35.37 -9.57 12.65
CA ILE A 584 -35.75 -8.44 13.50
C ILE A 584 -36.08 -8.92 14.92
N ALA A 585 -36.79 -10.04 15.08
CA ALA A 585 -37.03 -10.66 16.39
C ALA A 585 -35.72 -11.01 17.13
N SER A 586 -34.66 -11.36 16.40
CA SER A 586 -33.32 -11.60 16.97
C SER A 586 -32.66 -10.32 17.49
N VAL A 587 -32.87 -9.18 16.82
CA VAL A 587 -32.36 -7.86 17.24
C VAL A 587 -33.17 -7.33 18.44
N GLU A 588 -34.49 -7.50 18.42
CA GLU A 588 -35.39 -7.17 19.53
C GLU A 588 -35.06 -8.00 20.77
N MET A 589 -34.82 -9.31 20.64
CA MET A 589 -34.40 -10.17 21.74
C MET A 589 -33.06 -9.74 22.34
N VAL A 590 -32.09 -9.28 21.53
CA VAL A 590 -30.80 -8.78 22.02
C VAL A 590 -30.98 -7.44 22.76
N LEU A 591 -31.85 -6.56 22.27
CA LEU A 591 -32.21 -5.31 22.94
C LEU A 591 -32.96 -5.56 24.26
N GLU A 592 -33.91 -6.49 24.28
CA GLU A 592 -34.71 -6.85 25.44
C GLU A 592 -33.86 -7.54 26.53
N LYS A 593 -32.97 -8.46 26.15
CA LYS A 593 -31.98 -9.06 27.07
C LYS A 593 -31.04 -8.01 27.68
N GLY A 594 -30.65 -6.99 26.90
CA GLY A 594 -29.89 -5.85 27.41
C GLY A 594 -30.68 -5.00 28.42
N GLN A 595 -31.99 -4.86 28.24
CA GLN A 595 -32.86 -4.08 29.13
C GLN A 595 -33.23 -4.82 30.43
N VAL A 596 -33.43 -6.14 30.40
CA VAL A 596 -33.70 -6.97 31.59
C VAL A 596 -32.46 -7.04 32.48
N LEU A 597 -31.28 -7.31 31.90
CA LEU A 597 -30.02 -7.38 32.64
C LEU A 597 -29.63 -6.03 33.27
N SER A 598 -29.96 -4.92 32.60
CA SER A 598 -29.78 -3.56 33.14
C SER A 598 -30.70 -3.27 34.33
N ARG A 599 -31.86 -3.94 34.43
CA ARG A 599 -32.82 -3.76 35.52
C ARG A 599 -32.37 -4.51 36.77
N ASP A 600 -31.95 -5.76 36.59
CA ASP A 600 -31.45 -6.63 37.67
C ASP A 600 -30.18 -6.04 38.34
N ILE A 601 -29.27 -5.43 37.55
CA ILE A 601 -28.06 -4.77 38.06
C ILE A 601 -28.37 -3.47 38.83
N CYS A 602 -29.50 -2.82 38.56
CA CYS A 602 -29.95 -1.65 39.30
C CYS A 602 -30.63 -2.01 40.63
N GLU A 603 -31.29 -3.17 40.71
CA GLU A 603 -31.95 -3.65 41.94
C GLU A 603 -30.96 -4.27 42.93
N ASP A 604 -29.85 -4.87 42.46
CA ASP A 604 -28.75 -5.37 43.30
C ASP A 604 -27.82 -4.27 43.87
N ARG A 605 -28.08 -2.98 43.58
CA ARG A 605 -27.27 -1.83 44.03
C ARG A 605 -28.03 -0.80 44.88
N VAL A 606 -29.27 -1.09 45.28
CA VAL A 606 -30.01 -0.36 46.33
C VAL A 606 -29.89 -1.13 47.63
#